data_AF-A0A6G2DFR5-F1
#
_entry.id   AF-A0A6G2DFR5-F1
#
_cell.length_a   1.000
_cell.length_b   1.000
_cell.length_c   1.000
_cell.angle_alpha   90.00
_cell.angle_beta   90.00
_cell.angle_gamma   90.00
#
_symmetry.space_group_name_H-M   'P 1'
#
loop_
_entity.id
_entity.type
_entity.pdbx_description
1 polymer ?
#
loop_
_entity_poly.entity_id
_entity_poly.type
_entity_poly.pdbx_seq_one_letter_code
_entity_poly.pdbx_strand_id
1 'polypeptide(L)'
;EYTDDEKFDIIMMNPPFGGSELETIKNNFPAELRSSETADLFMAVIMYRLKENGRVGVILPDGFLFGEGVKTRLKQKLVDEFNLHTIIRLPH
;
A
#
# COMPACT_ATOMS: atom_id res chain seq x y z
N GLU A 1 11.77 9.75 6.61
CA GLU A 1 10.74 9.10 7.45
C GLU A 1 9.72 10.15 7.85
N TYR A 2 8.44 9.78 7.99
CA TYR A 2 7.40 10.70 8.45
C TYR A 2 7.48 10.90 9.96
N THR A 3 7.27 12.13 10.42
CA THR A 3 7.08 12.41 11.85
C THR A 3 5.73 11.85 12.32
N ASP A 4 5.53 11.74 13.63
CA ASP A 4 4.25 11.24 14.15
C ASP A 4 3.07 12.15 13.78
N ASP A 5 3.29 13.46 13.68
CA ASP A 5 2.26 14.44 13.27
C ASP A 5 1.88 14.33 11.79
N GLU A 6 2.71 13.69 10.96
CA GLU A 6 2.45 13.44 9.54
C GLU A 6 1.74 12.10 9.27
N LYS A 7 1.51 11.33 10.34
CA LYS A 7 0.83 10.02 10.32
C LYS A 7 -0.62 10.13 10.78
N PHE A 8 -1.40 9.10 10.45
CA PHE A 8 -2.84 9.05 10.70
C PHE A 8 -3.23 7.83 11.52
N ASP A 9 -4.19 8.01 12.44
CA ASP A 9 -4.81 6.91 13.19
C ASP A 9 -5.76 6.08 12.30
N ILE A 10 -6.41 6.73 11.33
CA ILE A 10 -7.39 6.10 10.43
C ILE A 10 -7.07 6.53 9.00
N ILE A 11 -6.96 5.55 8.09
CA ILE A 11 -6.85 5.79 6.66
C ILE A 11 -8.01 5.09 5.95
N MET A 12 -8.74 5.83 5.11
CA MET A 12 -9.80 5.29 4.24
C MET A 12 -9.52 5.73 2.81
N MET A 13 -9.36 4.78 1.89
CA MET A 13 -8.92 5.13 0.54
C MET A 13 -9.47 4.18 -0.54
N ASN A 14 -9.73 4.77 -1.72
CA ASN A 14 -9.94 4.05 -2.97
C ASN A 14 -8.88 4.50 -4.00
N PRO A 15 -7.66 3.94 -3.96
CA PRO A 15 -6.59 4.30 -4.89
C PRO A 15 -6.98 4.03 -6.35
N PRO A 16 -6.34 4.70 -7.32
CA PRO A 16 -6.48 4.35 -8.73
C PRO A 16 -6.15 2.88 -8.99
N PHE A 17 -7.00 2.18 -9.75
CA PHE A 17 -6.86 0.73 -10.00
C PHE A 17 -5.84 0.35 -11.07
N GLY A 18 -5.33 1.33 -11.80
CA GLY A 18 -4.33 1.12 -12.83
C GLY A 18 -3.61 2.43 -13.13
N GLY A 19 -2.58 2.32 -13.95
CA GLY A 19 -1.69 3.44 -14.25
C GLY A 19 -0.25 3.10 -13.87
N SER A 20 0.66 3.76 -14.57
CA SER A 20 2.08 3.68 -14.31
C SER A 20 2.60 5.03 -13.86
N GLU A 21 3.29 5.08 -12.73
CA GLU A 21 3.92 6.32 -12.28
C GLU A 21 5.25 6.59 -13.00
N LEU A 22 5.64 7.87 -13.05
CA LEU A 22 6.93 8.30 -13.60
C LEU A 22 8.09 7.82 -12.72
N GLU A 23 9.27 7.59 -13.31
CA GLU A 23 10.47 7.19 -12.56
C GLU A 23 10.84 8.16 -11.43
N THR A 24 10.61 9.47 -11.64
CA THR A 24 10.83 10.49 -10.61
C THR A 24 9.95 10.28 -9.38
N ILE A 25 8.72 9.80 -9.56
CA ILE A 25 7.80 9.48 -8.47
C ILE A 25 8.24 8.19 -7.76
N LYS A 26 8.65 7.16 -8.52
CA LYS A 26 9.14 5.90 -7.97
C LYS A 26 10.38 6.12 -7.09
N ASN A 27 11.22 7.09 -7.43
CA ASN A 27 12.42 7.41 -6.65
C ASN A 27 12.13 7.93 -5.24
N ASN A 28 10.89 8.38 -4.96
CA ASN A 28 10.47 8.75 -3.60
C ASN A 28 10.23 7.54 -2.69
N PHE A 29 10.28 6.31 -3.23
CA PHE A 29 10.07 5.08 -2.49
C PHE A 29 11.40 4.34 -2.26
N PRO A 30 11.52 3.58 -1.15
CA PRO A 30 12.63 2.66 -0.94
C PRO A 30 12.81 1.74 -2.14
N ALA A 31 14.07 1.45 -2.51
CA ALA A 31 14.40 0.70 -3.71
C ALA A 31 13.65 -0.64 -3.82
N GLU A 32 13.40 -1.29 -2.69
CA GLU A 32 12.69 -2.57 -2.61
C GLU A 32 11.17 -2.48 -2.87
N LEU A 33 10.57 -1.29 -2.74
CA LEU A 33 9.14 -1.01 -2.89
C LEU A 33 8.80 -0.19 -4.15
N ARG A 34 9.79 0.11 -5.00
CA ARG A 34 9.55 0.85 -6.25
C ARG A 34 8.77 -0.02 -7.24
N SER A 35 7.47 0.24 -7.35
CA SER A 35 6.61 -0.37 -8.36
C SER A 35 6.30 0.62 -9.48
N SER A 36 6.04 0.11 -10.68
CA SER A 36 5.42 0.91 -11.72
C SER A 36 3.93 1.13 -11.45
N GLU A 37 3.27 0.22 -10.74
CA GLU A 37 1.82 0.28 -10.53
C GLU A 37 1.43 1.27 -9.44
N THR A 38 0.55 2.22 -9.77
CA THR A 38 0.06 3.25 -8.85
C THR A 38 -0.54 2.65 -7.56
N ALA A 39 -1.31 1.55 -7.65
CA ALA A 39 -1.92 0.91 -6.48
C ALA A 39 -0.89 0.38 -5.46
N ASP A 40 0.23 -0.18 -5.93
CA ASP A 40 1.31 -0.68 -5.06
C ASP A 40 1.98 0.46 -4.30
N LEU A 41 2.22 1.58 -5.00
CA LEU A 41 2.82 2.77 -4.41
C LEU A 41 1.92 3.37 -3.35
N PHE A 42 0.59 3.39 -3.56
CA PHE A 42 -0.35 3.80 -2.52
C PHE A 42 -0.32 2.88 -1.30
N MET A 43 -0.24 1.55 -1.49
CA MET A 43 -0.09 0.63 -0.37
C MET A 43 1.19 0.89 0.42
N ALA A 44 2.31 1.18 -0.26
CA ALA A 44 3.53 1.60 0.41
C ALA A 44 3.30 2.90 1.23
N VAL A 45 2.71 3.94 0.64
CA VAL A 45 2.41 5.19 1.36
C VAL A 45 1.56 4.96 2.59
N ILE A 46 0.50 4.15 2.48
CA ILE A 46 -0.41 3.81 3.59
C ILE A 46 0.39 3.18 4.75
N MET A 47 1.25 2.19 4.46
CA MET A 47 2.04 1.52 5.50
C MET A 47 3.00 2.48 6.23
N TYR A 48 3.59 3.46 5.53
CA TYR A 48 4.48 4.44 6.16
C TYR A 48 3.76 5.57 6.90
N ARG A 49 2.49 5.84 6.54
CA ARG A 49 1.66 6.93 7.09
C ARG A 49 0.75 6.48 8.22
N LEU A 50 0.62 5.18 8.49
CA LEU A 50 -0.20 4.67 9.58
C LEU A 50 0.53 4.81 10.92
N LYS A 51 -0.15 5.34 11.94
CA LYS A 51 0.34 5.32 13.32
C LYS A 51 0.37 3.90 13.88
N GLU A 52 1.16 3.69 14.93
CA GLU A 52 1.07 2.47 15.72
C GLU A 52 -0.36 2.31 16.26
N ASN A 53 -0.93 1.10 16.17
CA ASN A 53 -2.33 0.81 16.48
C ASN A 53 -3.38 1.52 15.60
N GLY A 54 -2.97 2.22 14.53
CA GLY A 54 -3.88 2.77 13.53
C GLY A 54 -4.58 1.67 12.72
N ARG A 55 -5.64 2.05 11.99
CA ARG A 55 -6.42 1.12 11.14
C ARG A 55 -6.70 1.67 9.75
N VAL A 56 -6.81 0.76 8.79
CA VAL A 56 -6.98 1.11 7.36
C VAL A 56 -8.18 0.39 6.77
N GLY A 57 -8.96 1.11 5.96
CA GLY A 57 -9.87 0.54 4.96
C GLY A 57 -9.43 0.95 3.56
N VAL A 58 -9.08 0.00 2.69
CA VAL A 58 -8.60 0.28 1.33
C VAL A 58 -9.26 -0.64 0.32
N ILE A 59 -9.66 -0.08 -0.82
CA ILE A 59 -10.18 -0.84 -1.97
C ILE A 59 -9.03 -1.04 -2.96
N LEU A 60 -8.75 -2.28 -3.34
CA LEU A 60 -7.65 -2.61 -4.25
C LEU A 60 -8.13 -3.52 -5.38
N PRO A 61 -7.52 -3.44 -6.58
CA PRO A 61 -7.77 -4.40 -7.64
C PRO A 61 -7.17 -5.77 -7.29
N ASP A 62 -7.73 -6.84 -7.86
CA ASP A 62 -7.26 -8.22 -7.69
C ASP A 62 -5.76 -8.39 -8.02
N GLY A 63 -5.22 -7.56 -8.93
CA GLY A 63 -3.80 -7.57 -9.30
C GLY A 63 -2.84 -7.35 -8.13
N PHE A 64 -3.26 -6.67 -7.06
CA PHE A 64 -2.43 -6.55 -5.84
C PHE A 64 -2.25 -7.90 -5.13
N LEU A 65 -3.33 -8.68 -5.01
CA LEU A 65 -3.32 -9.95 -4.29
C LEU A 65 -2.51 -11.02 -5.02
N PHE A 66 -2.63 -11.09 -6.35
CA PHE A 66 -2.05 -12.18 -7.15
C PHE A 66 -0.73 -11.86 -7.84
N GLY A 67 -0.35 -10.58 -7.96
CA GLY A 67 0.89 -10.23 -8.63
C GLY A 67 2.15 -10.56 -7.81
N GLU A 68 3.28 -10.63 -8.52
CA GLU A 68 4.59 -11.03 -8.00
C GLU A 68 5.60 -9.86 -7.95
N GLY A 69 6.83 -10.13 -7.51
CA GLY A 69 7.91 -9.14 -7.47
C GLY A 69 7.77 -8.16 -6.31
N VAL A 70 7.62 -6.86 -6.62
CA VAL A 70 7.44 -5.80 -5.60
C VAL A 70 6.19 -6.05 -4.76
N LYS A 71 5.13 -6.56 -5.38
CA LYS A 71 3.89 -6.94 -4.70
C LYS A 71 4.11 -8.02 -3.65
N THR A 72 4.98 -8.99 -3.91
CA THR A 72 5.33 -10.03 -2.93
C THR A 72 5.96 -9.41 -1.69
N ARG A 73 6.85 -8.42 -1.86
CA ARG A 73 7.49 -7.71 -0.74
C ARG A 73 6.50 -6.86 0.05
N LEU A 74 5.60 -6.15 -0.64
CA LEU A 74 4.52 -5.40 0.02
C LEU A 74 3.60 -6.32 0.82
N LYS A 75 3.21 -7.47 0.26
CA LYS A 75 2.39 -8.46 0.96
C LYS A 75 3.12 -9.07 2.16
N GLN A 76 4.42 -9.37 2.03
CA GLN A 76 5.23 -9.86 3.14
C GLN A 76 5.27 -8.84 4.28
N LYS A 77 5.59 -7.58 3.97
CA LYS A 77 5.56 -6.47 4.94
C LYS A 77 4.19 -6.31 5.60
N LEU A 78 3.12 -6.40 4.81
CA LEU A 78 1.75 -6.30 5.32
C LEU A 78 1.43 -7.40 6.33
N VAL A 79 1.87 -8.63 6.11
CA VAL A 79 1.59 -9.76 7.02
C VAL A 79 2.53 -9.77 8.23
N ASP A 80 3.78 -9.33 8.07
CA ASP A 80 4.78 -9.34 9.13
C ASP A 80 4.61 -8.18 10.11
N GLU A 81 4.25 -6.99 9.62
CA GLU A 81 4.22 -5.74 10.41
C GLU A 81 2.80 -5.24 10.72
N PHE A 82 1.78 -5.76 10.04
CA PHE A 82 0.39 -5.33 10.25
C PHE A 82 -0.53 -6.53 10.49
N ASN A 83 -1.68 -6.25 11.10
CA ASN A 83 -2.73 -7.24 11.29
C ASN A 83 -3.77 -7.17 10.15
N LEU A 84 -3.53 -7.89 9.05
CA LEU A 84 -4.52 -8.08 7.99
C LEU A 84 -5.60 -9.07 8.44
N HIS A 85 -6.57 -8.60 9.21
CA HIS A 85 -7.59 -9.46 9.81
C HIS A 85 -8.80 -9.73 8.89
N THR A 86 -8.99 -8.95 7.81
CA THR A 86 -10.18 -9.07 6.96
C THR A 86 -9.91 -8.69 5.52
N ILE A 87 -10.34 -9.53 4.59
CA ILE A 87 -10.39 -9.25 3.16
C ILE A 87 -11.84 -9.45 2.70
N ILE A 88 -12.42 -8.41 2.12
CA ILE A 88 -13.77 -8.47 1.54
C ILE A 88 -13.61 -8.48 0.01
N ARG A 89 -14.09 -9.54 -0.65
CA ARG A 89 -14.16 -9.58 -2.11
C ARG A 89 -15.48 -8.95 -2.57
N LEU A 90 -15.38 -7.91 -3.39
CA LEU A 90 -16.53 -7.21 -3.96
C LEU A 90 -17.09 -8.00 -5.16
N PRO A 91 -18.40 -7.88 -5.46
CA PRO A 91 -19.00 -8.49 -6.65
C PRO A 91 -18.44 -7.87 -7.94
N HIS A 92 -18.55 -8.64 -9.03
CA HIS A 92 -18.25 -8.18 -10.38
C HIS A 92 -19.36 -7.29 -10.96
#